data_AF-A0A0J8B3Y4-F1
#
_entry.id   AF-A0A0J8B3Y4-F1
#
_cell.length_a   1.000
_cell.length_b   1.000
_cell.length_c   1.000
_cell.angle_alpha   90.00
_cell.angle_beta   90.00
_cell.angle_gamma   90.00
#
_symmetry.space_group_name_H-M   'P 1'
#
loop_
_entity.id
_entity.type
_entity.pdbx_description
1 polymer ?
#
loop_
_entity_poly.entity_id
_entity_poly.type
_entity_poly.pdbx_seq_one_letter_code
_entity_poly.pdbx_strand_id
1 'polypeptide(L)'
;SQLDSRTRFLIREILELRSGGWVPRRKKQEAMKIDEFRAREEPFRQQMRTATLLPDEAPPAPESFRPSVPISARSSRTTPRYLDRYARPQTTQVVSPVVSDSELAKKYDVLVQQEVATLAPAPAAESATKQPAAIDIEKIKKGVSSMVREFMRISDENEVLLCMDELDQADNSLRNVMIVSSCLIEAMESNEAKERANAAQLVVLLSQKSLISQKDVEAGVEEMLEDLPNIVVDLPVAPKRFGEFLAILVTDNVLPASYISPSSDEIREQVFALARG
;
A
#
# COMPACT_ATOMS: atom_id res chain seq x y z
N SER A 1 -36.41 3.07 41.57
CA SER A 1 -36.22 2.39 40.27
C SER A 1 -35.24 1.25 40.46
N GLN A 2 -35.66 0.01 40.20
CA GLN A 2 -34.80 -1.16 40.33
C GLN A 2 -33.86 -1.20 39.11
N LEU A 3 -32.55 -1.31 39.33
CA LEU A 3 -31.57 -1.39 38.23
C LEU A 3 -31.85 -2.64 37.36
N ASP A 4 -31.60 -2.56 36.06
CA ASP A 4 -31.73 -3.72 35.18
C ASP A 4 -30.78 -4.87 35.59
N SER A 5 -31.17 -6.10 35.30
CA SER A 5 -30.42 -7.31 35.65
C SER A 5 -29.00 -7.28 35.08
N ARG A 6 -28.84 -6.85 33.82
CA ARG A 6 -27.52 -6.78 33.16
C ARG A 6 -26.59 -5.78 33.85
N THR A 7 -27.13 -4.62 34.22
CA THR A 7 -26.39 -3.59 34.97
C THR A 7 -25.94 -4.10 36.34
N ARG A 8 -26.80 -4.86 37.03
CA ARG A 8 -26.45 -5.49 38.31
C ARG A 8 -25.35 -6.55 38.18
N PHE A 9 -25.38 -7.37 37.12
CA PHE A 9 -24.31 -8.33 36.85
C PHE A 9 -22.98 -7.65 36.52
N LEU A 10 -22.99 -6.64 35.64
CA LEU A 10 -21.77 -5.87 35.30
C LEU A 10 -21.13 -5.21 36.53
N ILE A 11 -21.95 -4.63 37.41
CA ILE A 11 -21.44 -4.01 38.65
C ILE A 11 -20.82 -5.07 39.57
N ARG A 12 -21.43 -6.26 39.67
CA ARG A 12 -20.86 -7.37 40.46
C ARG A 12 -19.52 -7.85 39.90
N GLU A 13 -19.42 -8.04 38.58
CA GLU A 13 -18.17 -8.45 37.93
C GLU A 13 -17.05 -7.42 38.16
N ILE A 14 -17.34 -6.13 38.07
CA ILE A 14 -16.36 -5.07 38.33
C ILE A 14 -15.89 -5.10 39.79
N LEU A 15 -16.81 -5.30 40.74
CA LEU A 15 -16.47 -5.40 42.16
C LEU A 15 -15.62 -6.65 42.46
N GLU A 16 -15.92 -7.77 41.79
CA GLU A 16 -15.17 -9.03 41.90
C GLU A 16 -13.78 -8.93 41.28
N LEU A 17 -13.63 -8.26 40.13
CA LEU A 17 -12.33 -7.97 39.53
C LEU A 17 -11.47 -7.08 40.43
N ARG A 18 -12.10 -6.13 41.13
CA ARG A 18 -11.41 -5.22 42.06
C ARG A 18 -10.97 -5.92 43.35
N SER A 19 -11.79 -6.83 43.89
CA SER A 19 -11.40 -7.63 45.05
C SER A 19 -10.37 -8.70 44.70
N GLY A 20 -10.42 -9.22 43.48
CA GLY A 20 -9.48 -10.22 42.94
C GLY A 20 -8.11 -9.67 42.49
N GLY A 21 -7.82 -8.38 42.73
CA GLY A 21 -6.51 -7.79 42.43
C GLY A 21 -6.16 -7.83 40.94
N TRP A 22 -7.15 -7.69 40.06
CA TRP A 22 -6.94 -7.80 38.62
C TRP A 22 -5.94 -6.76 38.10
N VAL A 23 -4.92 -7.23 37.36
CA VAL A 23 -3.88 -6.39 36.73
C VAL A 23 -4.04 -6.44 35.21
N PRO A 24 -3.99 -5.30 34.50
CA PRO A 24 -4.03 -5.26 33.04
C PRO A 24 -2.90 -6.09 32.43
N ARG A 25 -3.24 -6.99 31.49
CA ARG A 25 -2.25 -7.86 30.81
C ARG A 25 -1.23 -7.11 29.94
N ARG A 26 -1.48 -5.85 29.59
CA ARG A 26 -0.59 -5.04 28.74
C ARG A 26 -0.24 -3.75 29.47
N LYS A 27 1.06 -3.46 29.61
CA LYS A 27 1.53 -2.14 29.99
C LYS A 27 1.17 -1.17 28.86
N LYS A 28 0.52 -0.05 29.16
CA LYS A 28 0.35 1.03 28.19
C LYS A 28 1.76 1.43 27.73
N GLN A 29 2.05 1.32 26.44
CA GLN A 29 3.25 1.93 25.89
C GLN A 29 3.00 3.43 25.85
N GLU A 30 3.63 4.16 26.77
CA GLU A 30 3.74 5.60 26.64
C GLU A 30 4.70 5.88 25.48
N ALA A 31 4.33 6.78 24.58
CA ALA A 31 5.18 7.17 23.47
C ALA A 31 6.49 7.76 24.02
N MET A 32 7.63 7.16 23.65
CA MET A 32 8.94 7.72 24.01
C MET A 32 9.09 9.09 23.36
N LYS A 33 9.65 10.06 24.08
CA LYS A 33 9.93 11.39 23.55
C LYS A 33 10.97 11.29 22.43
N ILE A 34 10.77 12.08 21.37
CA ILE A 34 11.57 12.07 20.14
C ILE A 34 13.08 12.21 20.42
N ASP A 35 13.44 12.97 21.46
CA ASP A 35 14.84 13.22 21.81
C ASP A 35 15.57 11.97 22.34
N GLU A 36 14.86 11.09 23.06
CA GLU A 36 15.43 9.85 23.60
C GLU A 36 15.68 8.81 22.51
N PHE A 37 14.82 8.79 21.49
CA PHE A 37 15.00 7.91 20.33
C PHE A 37 16.24 8.31 19.53
N ARG A 38 16.39 9.61 19.24
CA ARG A 38 17.53 10.14 18.50
C ARG A 38 18.85 9.86 19.24
N ALA A 39 18.89 10.10 20.55
CA ALA A 39 20.08 9.83 21.37
C ALA A 39 20.46 8.33 21.41
N ARG A 40 19.48 7.42 21.36
CA ARG A 40 19.71 5.97 21.35
C ARG A 40 20.20 5.46 20.00
N GLU A 41 19.81 6.10 18.90
CA GLU A 41 20.18 5.70 17.54
C GLU A 41 21.53 6.24 17.06
N GLU A 42 22.00 7.38 17.57
CA GLU A 42 23.31 7.94 17.21
C GLU A 42 24.49 6.95 17.27
N PRO A 43 24.67 6.11 18.33
CA PRO A 43 25.78 5.16 18.36
C PRO A 43 25.67 4.10 17.25
N PHE A 44 24.46 3.66 16.91
CA PHE A 44 24.25 2.70 15.83
C PHE A 44 24.52 3.33 14.44
N ARG A 45 24.09 4.58 14.24
CA ARG A 45 24.36 5.33 13.00
C ARG A 45 25.85 5.62 12.83
N GLN A 46 26.56 5.91 13.92
CA GLN A 46 28.01 6.07 13.92
C GLN A 46 28.72 4.76 13.55
N GLN A 47 28.28 3.64 14.11
CA GLN A 47 28.85 2.32 13.83
C GLN A 47 28.70 1.93 12.35
N MET A 48 27.55 2.24 11.74
CA MET A 48 27.32 2.02 10.30
C MET A 48 28.15 2.96 9.42
N ARG A 49 28.32 4.23 9.81
CA ARG A 49 29.23 5.16 9.12
C ARG A 49 30.68 4.66 9.16
N THR A 50 31.15 4.14 10.29
CA THR A 50 32.51 3.59 10.40
C THR A 50 32.69 2.31 9.60
N ALA A 51 31.65 1.47 9.51
CA ALA A 51 31.71 0.24 8.70
C ALA A 51 31.74 0.51 7.18
N THR A 52 31.26 1.68 6.74
CA THR A 52 31.22 2.06 5.32
C THR A 52 32.54 2.69 4.85
N LEU A 53 33.43 3.10 5.76
CA LEU A 53 34.75 3.63 5.43
C LEU A 53 35.80 2.54 5.60
N LEU A 54 36.02 1.75 4.54
CA LEU A 54 37.24 0.94 4.41
C LEU A 54 38.43 1.89 4.21
N PRO A 55 39.54 1.75 4.98
CA PRO A 55 40.80 2.37 4.60
C PRO A 55 41.32 1.68 3.34
N ASP A 56 41.66 2.50 2.34
CA ASP A 56 42.33 2.08 1.11
C ASP A 56 43.80 1.74 1.44
N GLU A 57 44.08 0.48 1.77
CA GLU A 57 45.44 -0.02 1.88
C GLU A 57 45.56 -1.38 1.16
N ALA A 58 46.17 -1.33 -0.02
CA ALA A 58 46.42 -2.49 -0.87
C ALA A 58 47.39 -3.48 -0.21
N PRO A 59 47.18 -4.80 -0.34
CA PRO A 59 48.08 -5.79 0.24
C PRO A 59 49.41 -5.87 -0.55
N PRO A 60 50.59 -5.86 0.10
CA PRO A 60 51.85 -6.15 -0.60
C PRO A 60 51.97 -7.65 -0.92
N ALA A 61 52.49 -7.93 -2.11
CA ALA A 61 52.69 -9.27 -2.67
C ALA A 61 53.66 -10.14 -1.84
N PRO A 62 53.56 -11.48 -1.91
CA PRO A 62 54.33 -12.38 -1.05
C PRO A 62 55.74 -12.64 -1.61
N GLU A 63 56.78 -12.31 -0.84
CA GLU A 63 58.13 -12.81 -1.05
C GLU A 63 58.54 -13.86 -0.02
N SER A 64 59.25 -14.83 -0.57
CA SER A 64 59.67 -16.13 -0.07
C SER A 64 60.46 -16.12 1.24
N PHE A 65 60.05 -16.98 2.18
CA PHE A 65 60.97 -17.59 3.14
C PHE A 65 60.68 -19.09 3.29
N ARG A 66 61.65 -19.91 2.89
CA ARG A 66 61.83 -21.29 3.39
C ARG A 66 62.92 -21.23 4.49
N PRO A 67 62.85 -22.06 5.55
CA PRO A 67 63.64 -23.31 5.54
C PRO A 67 62.88 -24.51 6.18
N SER A 68 62.82 -25.68 5.53
CA SER A 68 63.66 -26.91 5.67
C SER A 68 63.35 -27.87 6.85
N VAL A 69 62.71 -29.01 6.49
CA VAL A 69 62.87 -30.45 6.92
C VAL A 69 62.75 -30.90 8.40
N PRO A 70 62.53 -32.21 8.70
CA PRO A 70 62.11 -33.35 7.85
C PRO A 70 61.01 -34.28 8.43
N ILE A 71 60.59 -35.16 7.52
CA ILE A 71 59.84 -36.44 7.63
C ILE A 71 60.33 -37.35 8.78
N SER A 72 59.40 -37.97 9.53
CA SER A 72 59.35 -39.45 9.67
C SER A 72 58.18 -39.91 10.56
N ALA A 73 57.50 -40.96 10.07
CA ALA A 73 57.00 -42.13 10.80
C ALA A 73 56.08 -41.95 12.02
N ARG A 74 55.16 -42.83 12.38
CA ARG A 74 54.58 -44.08 11.86
C ARG A 74 53.73 -44.55 13.04
N SER A 75 52.52 -45.06 12.77
CA SER A 75 51.82 -46.08 13.57
C SER A 75 51.40 -45.68 14.99
N SER A 76 50.34 -46.19 15.59
CA SER A 76 49.13 -46.95 15.23
C SER A 76 48.48 -47.23 16.58
N ARG A 77 47.16 -47.47 16.57
CA ARG A 77 46.42 -48.28 17.55
C ARG A 77 46.37 -47.72 18.98
N THR A 78 45.16 -47.45 19.45
CA THR A 78 44.55 -48.25 20.53
C THR A 78 43.03 -47.98 20.55
N THR A 79 42.28 -49.04 20.26
CA THR A 79 40.84 -49.23 20.51
C THR A 79 40.59 -49.56 22.00
N PRO A 80 39.36 -49.84 22.46
CA PRO A 80 38.24 -48.94 22.72
C PRO A 80 37.84 -48.99 24.21
N ARG A 81 36.97 -48.09 24.69
CA ARG A 81 36.04 -48.50 25.76
C ARG A 81 34.65 -47.92 25.53
N TYR A 82 33.76 -48.88 25.32
CA TYR A 82 32.33 -48.85 25.14
C TYR A 82 31.64 -48.41 26.44
N LEU A 83 30.88 -47.32 26.34
CA LEU A 83 29.66 -47.13 27.12
C LEU A 83 28.72 -46.24 26.29
N ASP A 84 28.29 -46.83 25.17
CA ASP A 84 27.03 -46.51 24.51
C ASP A 84 25.87 -46.95 25.43
N ARG A 85 25.14 -46.00 26.00
CA ARG A 85 23.77 -46.25 26.48
C ARG A 85 22.79 -45.09 26.28
N TYR A 86 23.21 -44.03 25.61
CA TYR A 86 22.31 -42.96 25.18
C TYR A 86 22.55 -42.63 23.71
N ALA A 87 22.33 -43.63 22.84
CA ALA A 87 22.30 -43.42 21.40
C ALA A 87 21.09 -42.55 21.04
N ARG A 88 21.35 -41.28 20.71
CA ARG A 88 20.44 -40.39 19.99
C ARG A 88 20.72 -40.58 18.49
N PRO A 89 19.72 -40.77 17.62
CA PRO A 89 19.97 -41.00 16.20
C PRO A 89 20.69 -39.80 15.58
N GLN A 90 21.81 -40.05 14.89
CA GLN A 90 22.55 -39.04 14.15
C GLN A 90 21.68 -38.52 12.99
N THR A 91 21.39 -37.23 13.01
CA THR A 91 21.05 -36.49 11.78
C THR A 91 22.26 -36.55 10.87
N THR A 92 22.08 -37.14 9.70
CA THR A 92 23.02 -37.05 8.58
C THR A 92 23.11 -35.57 8.20
N GLN A 93 24.27 -34.96 8.46
CA GLN A 93 24.60 -33.64 7.91
C GLN A 93 24.62 -33.78 6.38
N VAL A 94 23.59 -33.28 5.71
CA VAL A 94 23.61 -33.09 4.26
C VAL A 94 24.55 -31.91 4.01
N VAL A 95 25.77 -32.22 3.61
CA VAL A 95 26.73 -31.21 3.14
C VAL A 95 26.26 -30.78 1.75
N SER A 96 25.67 -29.59 1.65
CA SER A 96 25.40 -28.97 0.35
C SER A 96 26.73 -28.69 -0.36
N PRO A 97 26.88 -29.05 -1.65
CA PRO A 97 28.09 -28.73 -2.39
C PRO A 97 28.21 -27.21 -2.54
N VAL A 98 29.35 -26.65 -2.14
CA VAL A 98 29.71 -25.26 -2.40
C VAL A 98 29.99 -25.15 -3.90
N VAL A 99 29.04 -24.60 -4.64
CA VAL A 99 29.23 -24.23 -6.05
C VAL A 99 29.97 -22.90 -6.06
N SER A 100 31.03 -22.80 -6.86
CA SER A 100 31.79 -21.56 -6.95
C SER A 100 31.02 -20.48 -7.73
N ASP A 101 31.17 -19.20 -7.36
CA ASP A 101 30.51 -18.08 -8.05
C ASP A 101 30.80 -18.06 -9.56
N SER A 102 31.96 -18.59 -9.97
CA SER A 102 32.36 -18.73 -11.37
C SER A 102 31.53 -19.75 -12.17
N GLU A 103 30.96 -20.76 -11.51
CA GLU A 103 30.11 -21.78 -12.13
C GLU A 103 28.65 -21.33 -12.21
N LEU A 104 28.22 -20.49 -11.26
CA LEU A 104 26.93 -19.80 -11.31
C LEU A 104 26.89 -18.80 -12.48
N ALA A 105 27.94 -17.99 -12.65
CA ALA A 105 28.04 -17.03 -13.76
C ALA A 105 27.95 -17.73 -15.14
N LYS A 106 28.63 -18.87 -15.31
CA LYS A 106 28.58 -19.64 -16.56
C LYS A 106 27.20 -20.23 -16.86
N LYS A 107 26.41 -20.59 -15.84
CA LYS A 107 25.02 -21.05 -16.05
C LYS A 107 24.11 -19.91 -16.50
N TYR A 108 24.31 -18.71 -15.97
CA TYR A 108 23.54 -17.53 -16.37
C TYR A 108 23.89 -17.07 -17.80
N ASP A 109 25.17 -17.05 -18.18
CA ASP A 109 25.58 -16.66 -19.54
C ASP A 109 25.05 -17.60 -20.63
N VAL A 110 24.93 -18.91 -20.34
CA VAL A 110 24.38 -19.89 -21.29
C VAL A 110 22.87 -19.71 -21.48
N LEU A 111 22.13 -19.34 -20.44
CA LEU A 111 20.68 -19.04 -20.55
C LEU A 111 20.44 -17.76 -21.36
N VAL A 112 21.27 -16.73 -21.17
CA VAL A 112 21.19 -15.48 -21.93
C VAL A 112 21.51 -15.69 -23.41
N GLN A 113 22.50 -16.53 -23.74
CA GLN A 113 22.82 -16.84 -25.14
C GLN A 113 21.73 -17.67 -25.85
N GLN A 114 20.98 -18.49 -25.11
CA GLN A 114 19.88 -19.27 -25.67
C GLN A 114 18.63 -18.41 -25.96
N GLU A 115 18.44 -17.30 -25.23
CA GLU A 115 17.40 -16.30 -25.53
C GLU A 115 17.78 -15.39 -26.70
N VAL A 116 19.07 -15.00 -26.84
CA VAL A 116 19.51 -14.07 -27.89
C VAL A 116 19.64 -14.74 -29.27
N ALA A 117 19.90 -16.05 -29.34
CA ALA A 117 20.10 -16.78 -30.60
C ALA A 117 18.82 -17.07 -31.41
N THR A 118 17.63 -16.70 -30.93
CA THR A 118 16.35 -16.94 -31.64
C THR A 118 15.83 -15.74 -32.46
N LEU A 119 16.56 -14.63 -32.51
CA LEU A 119 16.14 -13.40 -33.21
C LEU A 119 17.08 -13.04 -34.38
N ALA A 120 16.91 -13.72 -35.51
CA ALA A 120 17.26 -13.16 -36.83
C ALA A 120 16.22 -13.61 -37.89
N PRO A 121 15.85 -12.75 -38.87
CA PRO A 121 14.53 -12.79 -39.51
C PRO A 121 14.52 -13.52 -40.86
N ALA A 122 13.43 -14.23 -41.15
CA ALA A 122 13.01 -14.62 -42.50
C ALA A 122 11.48 -14.44 -42.64
N PRO A 123 10.96 -14.04 -43.83
CA PRO A 123 9.63 -13.47 -43.97
C PRO A 123 8.60 -14.53 -44.35
N ALA A 124 7.54 -14.69 -43.56
CA ALA A 124 6.24 -15.12 -44.06
C ALA A 124 5.18 -14.95 -42.96
N ALA A 125 4.06 -14.37 -43.38
CA ALA A 125 2.84 -14.10 -42.65
C ALA A 125 2.45 -15.13 -41.58
N GLU A 126 2.27 -14.66 -40.34
CA GLU A 126 1.23 -15.17 -39.45
C GLU A 126 0.88 -14.09 -38.40
N SER A 127 -0.39 -13.71 -38.43
CA SER A 127 -1.02 -12.73 -37.55
C SER A 127 -1.04 -13.22 -36.09
N ALA A 128 -0.16 -12.66 -35.26
CA ALA A 128 -0.20 -12.82 -33.82
C ALA A 128 -0.77 -11.55 -33.16
N THR A 129 -2.02 -11.65 -32.74
CA THR A 129 -2.70 -10.70 -31.84
C THR A 129 -1.88 -10.50 -30.56
N LYS A 130 -1.41 -9.27 -30.32
CA LYS A 130 -0.95 -8.82 -29.00
C LYS A 130 -2.11 -8.95 -28.00
N GLN A 131 -1.93 -9.74 -26.94
CA GLN A 131 -2.79 -9.65 -25.75
C GLN A 131 -2.58 -8.27 -25.10
N PRO A 132 -3.64 -7.54 -24.71
CA PRO A 132 -3.51 -6.24 -24.08
C PRO A 132 -2.96 -6.37 -22.65
N ALA A 133 -2.11 -5.42 -22.25
CA ALA A 133 -1.65 -5.31 -20.87
C ALA A 133 -2.87 -5.16 -19.94
N ALA A 134 -3.00 -6.03 -18.95
CA ALA A 134 -4.08 -5.94 -17.98
C ALA A 134 -3.98 -4.61 -17.22
N ILE A 135 -5.04 -3.80 -17.28
CA ILE A 135 -5.18 -2.56 -16.52
C ILE A 135 -5.20 -2.95 -15.03
N ASP A 136 -4.28 -2.42 -14.25
CA ASP A 136 -4.24 -2.64 -12.80
C ASP A 136 -5.23 -1.68 -12.11
N ILE A 137 -6.51 -2.07 -12.16
CA ILE A 137 -7.64 -1.32 -11.61
C ILE A 137 -7.45 -1.09 -10.10
N GLU A 138 -6.86 -2.04 -9.38
CA GLU A 138 -6.63 -1.91 -7.94
C GLU A 138 -5.60 -0.83 -7.61
N LYS A 139 -4.50 -0.78 -8.38
CA LYS A 139 -3.51 0.30 -8.24
C LYS A 139 -4.13 1.67 -8.51
N ILE A 140 -4.94 1.79 -9.56
CA ILE A 140 -5.65 3.04 -9.89
C ILE A 140 -6.58 3.43 -8.74
N LYS A 141 -7.43 2.51 -8.27
CA LYS A 141 -8.36 2.75 -7.15
C LYS A 141 -7.64 3.26 -5.92
N LYS A 142 -6.52 2.62 -5.57
CA LYS A 142 -5.72 2.97 -4.40
C LYS A 142 -5.06 4.34 -4.56
N GLY A 143 -4.48 4.61 -5.73
CA GLY A 143 -3.88 5.91 -6.04
C GLY A 143 -4.89 7.05 -5.98
N VAL A 144 -6.05 6.86 -6.63
CA VAL A 144 -7.16 7.83 -6.61
C VAL A 144 -7.65 8.08 -5.18
N SER A 145 -7.89 7.02 -4.38
CA SER A 145 -8.33 7.18 -2.99
C SER A 145 -7.30 7.93 -2.13
N SER A 146 -6.00 7.69 -2.35
CA SER A 146 -4.93 8.42 -1.65
C SER A 146 -4.92 9.90 -2.03
N MET A 147 -4.96 10.20 -3.33
CA MET A 147 -4.95 11.56 -3.87
C MET A 147 -6.15 12.37 -3.36
N VAL A 148 -7.36 11.81 -3.42
CA VAL A 148 -8.58 12.48 -2.95
C VAL A 148 -8.49 12.80 -1.46
N ARG A 149 -8.08 11.82 -0.64
CA ARG A 149 -8.00 11.98 0.82
C ARG A 149 -6.94 12.99 1.24
N GLU A 150 -5.82 13.04 0.54
CA GLU A 150 -4.77 14.02 0.79
C GLU A 150 -5.22 15.44 0.44
N PHE A 151 -5.85 15.60 -0.73
CA PHE A 151 -6.38 16.90 -1.16
C PHE A 151 -7.44 17.45 -0.21
N MET A 152 -8.31 16.60 0.34
CA MET A 152 -9.31 17.03 1.32
C MET A 152 -8.70 17.69 2.55
N ARG A 153 -7.49 17.24 2.97
CA ARG A 153 -6.80 17.72 4.18
C ARG A 153 -5.88 18.90 3.92
N ILE A 154 -5.08 18.82 2.85
CA ILE A 154 -3.97 19.77 2.59
C ILE A 154 -4.36 20.79 1.51
N SER A 155 -5.27 20.43 0.60
CA SER A 155 -5.70 21.26 -0.54
C SER A 155 -4.55 21.73 -1.42
N ASP A 156 -3.54 20.87 -1.63
CA ASP A 156 -2.42 21.14 -2.53
C ASP A 156 -2.78 20.78 -3.98
N GLU A 157 -2.90 21.80 -4.82
CA GLU A 157 -3.22 21.64 -6.24
C GLU A 157 -2.07 20.98 -7.04
N ASN A 158 -0.81 21.24 -6.66
CA ASN A 158 0.34 20.74 -7.42
C ASN A 158 0.52 19.24 -7.20
N GLU A 159 0.30 18.77 -5.97
CA GLU A 159 0.34 17.35 -5.64
C GLU A 159 -0.71 16.56 -6.41
N VAL A 160 -1.92 17.13 -6.57
CA VAL A 160 -2.97 16.51 -7.39
C VAL A 160 -2.53 16.37 -8.84
N LEU A 161 -1.91 17.39 -9.42
CA LEU A 161 -1.42 17.33 -10.80
C LEU A 161 -0.33 16.27 -10.97
N LEU A 162 0.60 16.17 -10.01
CA LEU A 162 1.62 15.13 -10.00
C LEU A 162 1.01 13.73 -9.91
N CYS A 163 0.05 13.53 -9.00
CA CYS A 163 -0.68 12.28 -8.86
C CYS A 163 -1.44 11.92 -10.14
N MET A 164 -2.01 12.90 -10.85
CA MET A 164 -2.71 12.68 -12.11
C MET A 164 -1.76 12.19 -13.22
N ASP A 165 -0.56 12.75 -13.30
CA ASP A 165 0.49 12.31 -14.24
C ASP A 165 0.99 10.89 -13.88
N GLU A 166 1.14 10.57 -12.59
CA GLU A 166 1.53 9.22 -12.14
C GLU A 166 0.47 8.15 -12.42
N LEU A 167 -0.81 8.54 -12.39
CA LEU A 167 -1.95 7.69 -12.66
C LEU A 167 -2.34 7.67 -14.14
N ASP A 168 -1.52 8.21 -15.04
CA ASP A 168 -1.82 8.26 -16.46
C ASP A 168 -1.90 6.86 -17.09
N GLN A 169 -2.97 6.63 -17.85
CA GLN A 169 -3.25 5.38 -18.53
C GLN A 169 -3.45 5.62 -20.02
N ALA A 170 -3.40 4.55 -20.83
CA ALA A 170 -3.74 4.64 -22.24
C ALA A 170 -5.20 5.06 -22.48
N ASP A 171 -6.10 4.65 -21.57
CA ASP A 171 -7.48 5.13 -21.48
C ASP A 171 -7.74 5.67 -20.08
N ASN A 172 -8.04 6.96 -20.02
CA ASN A 172 -8.23 7.71 -18.79
C ASN A 172 -9.69 7.80 -18.34
N SER A 173 -10.64 7.32 -19.15
CA SER A 173 -12.07 7.44 -18.82
C SER A 173 -12.40 6.72 -17.51
N LEU A 174 -11.90 5.50 -17.30
CA LEU A 174 -12.10 4.75 -16.05
C LEU A 174 -11.54 5.48 -14.84
N ARG A 175 -10.29 5.97 -14.93
CA ARG A 175 -9.66 6.74 -13.84
C ARG A 175 -10.48 7.99 -13.51
N ASN A 176 -10.92 8.72 -14.53
CA ASN A 176 -11.67 9.97 -14.38
C ASN A 176 -13.00 9.72 -13.66
N VAL A 177 -13.75 8.70 -14.05
CA VAL A 177 -15.00 8.29 -13.38
C VAL A 177 -14.71 7.89 -11.93
N MET A 178 -13.67 7.08 -11.69
CA MET A 178 -13.28 6.66 -10.34
C MET A 178 -12.87 7.81 -9.42
N ILE A 179 -12.29 8.87 -9.95
CA ILE A 179 -11.98 10.09 -9.18
C ILE A 179 -13.26 10.73 -8.68
N VAL A 180 -14.25 10.89 -9.55
CA VAL A 180 -15.55 11.51 -9.21
C VAL A 180 -16.29 10.65 -8.19
N SER A 181 -16.38 9.33 -8.41
CA SER A 181 -17.02 8.39 -7.47
C SER A 181 -16.31 8.38 -6.11
N SER A 182 -14.96 8.41 -6.08
CA SER A 182 -14.21 8.49 -4.84
C SER A 182 -14.40 9.82 -4.09
N CYS A 183 -14.46 10.94 -4.81
CA CYS A 183 -14.74 12.25 -4.21
C CYS A 183 -16.14 12.28 -3.59
N LEU A 184 -17.14 11.71 -4.25
CA LEU A 184 -18.50 11.62 -3.75
C LEU A 184 -18.61 10.77 -2.49
N ILE A 185 -17.98 9.59 -2.47
CA ILE A 185 -17.95 8.72 -1.29
C ILE A 185 -17.32 9.45 -0.11
N GLU A 186 -16.12 10.00 -0.28
CA GLU A 186 -15.41 10.68 0.81
C GLU A 186 -16.16 11.96 1.26
N ALA A 187 -16.83 12.67 0.35
CA ALA A 187 -17.69 13.81 0.70
C ALA A 187 -18.94 13.39 1.49
N MET A 188 -19.57 12.28 1.13
CA MET A 188 -20.72 11.76 1.87
C MET A 188 -20.32 11.23 3.24
N GLU A 189 -19.16 10.61 3.37
CA GLU A 189 -18.68 10.06 4.65
C GLU A 189 -18.12 11.14 5.58
N SER A 190 -17.47 12.18 5.05
CA SER A 190 -16.82 13.19 5.89
C SER A 190 -17.80 14.05 6.70
N ASN A 191 -17.47 14.21 7.98
CA ASN A 191 -18.23 15.03 8.92
C ASN A 191 -17.87 16.51 8.85
N GLU A 192 -16.70 16.86 8.36
CA GLU A 192 -16.22 18.24 8.31
C GLU A 192 -16.74 18.95 7.06
N ALA A 193 -17.41 20.09 7.23
CA ALA A 193 -17.96 20.86 6.10
C ALA A 193 -16.86 21.33 5.14
N LYS A 194 -15.68 21.67 5.67
CA LYS A 194 -14.52 22.06 4.87
C LYS A 194 -14.04 20.93 3.98
N GLU A 195 -13.88 19.73 4.51
CA GLU A 195 -13.44 18.56 3.74
C GLU A 195 -14.45 18.18 2.65
N ARG A 196 -15.76 18.24 2.95
CA ARG A 196 -16.81 18.01 1.95
C ARG A 196 -16.76 19.01 0.80
N ALA A 197 -16.58 20.30 1.11
CA ALA A 197 -16.42 21.32 0.09
C ALA A 197 -15.16 21.10 -0.75
N ASN A 198 -14.03 20.75 -0.10
CA ASN A 198 -12.79 20.44 -0.80
C ASN A 198 -12.94 19.27 -1.79
N ALA A 199 -13.69 18.22 -1.45
CA ALA A 199 -13.94 17.11 -2.36
C ALA A 199 -14.65 17.54 -3.66
N ALA A 200 -15.63 18.45 -3.58
CA ALA A 200 -16.27 19.01 -4.77
C ALA A 200 -15.33 19.94 -5.54
N GLN A 201 -14.55 20.75 -4.82
CA GLN A 201 -13.55 21.65 -5.40
C GLN A 201 -12.44 20.89 -6.16
N LEU A 202 -12.11 19.66 -5.75
CA LEU A 202 -11.18 18.81 -6.50
C LEU A 202 -11.70 18.51 -7.92
N VAL A 203 -12.98 18.13 -8.04
CA VAL A 203 -13.60 17.86 -9.35
C VAL A 203 -13.67 19.14 -10.19
N VAL A 204 -13.99 20.27 -9.57
CA VAL A 204 -13.98 21.59 -10.23
C VAL A 204 -12.58 21.94 -10.75
N LEU A 205 -11.54 21.78 -9.93
CA LEU A 205 -10.16 22.02 -10.32
C LEU A 205 -9.76 21.16 -11.52
N LEU A 206 -10.05 19.85 -11.47
CA LEU A 206 -9.70 18.92 -12.55
C LEU A 206 -10.46 19.24 -13.85
N SER A 207 -11.71 19.69 -13.76
CA SER A 207 -12.49 20.17 -14.90
C SER A 207 -11.89 21.45 -15.49
N GLN A 208 -11.53 22.43 -14.65
CA GLN A 208 -10.89 23.68 -15.09
C GLN A 208 -9.54 23.44 -15.78
N LYS A 209 -8.77 22.45 -15.32
CA LYS A 209 -7.51 22.02 -15.95
C LYS A 209 -7.71 21.13 -17.18
N SER A 210 -8.95 20.85 -17.58
CA SER A 210 -9.30 19.96 -18.71
C SER A 210 -8.74 18.54 -18.58
N LEU A 211 -8.55 18.06 -17.35
CA LEU A 211 -8.08 16.70 -17.06
C LEU A 211 -9.24 15.69 -17.02
N ILE A 212 -10.44 16.18 -16.70
CA ILE A 212 -11.68 15.40 -16.65
C ILE A 212 -12.70 16.04 -17.61
N SER A 213 -13.40 15.22 -18.40
CA SER A 213 -14.48 15.69 -19.26
C SER A 213 -15.80 15.75 -18.51
N GLN A 214 -16.72 16.64 -18.93
CA GLN A 214 -18.09 16.69 -18.41
C GLN A 214 -18.77 15.31 -18.46
N LYS A 215 -18.55 14.53 -19.53
CA LYS A 215 -19.11 13.18 -19.66
C LYS A 215 -18.62 12.21 -18.59
N ASP A 216 -17.36 12.32 -18.19
CA ASP A 216 -16.80 11.47 -17.13
C ASP A 216 -17.39 11.85 -15.77
N VAL A 217 -17.64 13.16 -15.53
CA VAL A 217 -18.31 13.64 -14.33
C VAL A 217 -19.75 13.16 -14.27
N GLU A 218 -20.50 13.28 -15.36
CA GLU A 218 -21.86 12.77 -15.46
C GLU A 218 -21.91 11.26 -15.20
N ALA A 219 -20.99 10.49 -15.78
CA ALA A 219 -20.92 9.05 -15.55
C ALA A 219 -20.62 8.68 -14.08
N GLY A 220 -19.67 9.36 -13.42
CA GLY A 220 -19.37 9.10 -12.00
C GLY A 220 -20.46 9.53 -11.05
N VAL A 221 -21.17 10.62 -11.37
CA VAL A 221 -22.36 11.05 -10.62
C VAL A 221 -23.50 10.05 -10.80
N GLU A 222 -23.74 9.56 -12.02
CA GLU A 222 -24.78 8.58 -12.30
C GLU A 222 -24.52 7.24 -11.61
N GLU A 223 -23.29 6.72 -11.67
CA GLU A 223 -22.86 5.52 -10.93
C GLU A 223 -23.19 5.64 -9.44
N MET A 224 -22.87 6.80 -8.84
CA MET A 224 -23.17 7.04 -7.43
C MET A 224 -24.66 7.17 -7.13
N LEU A 225 -25.45 7.72 -8.05
CA LEU A 225 -26.91 7.83 -7.90
C LEU A 225 -27.59 6.46 -7.98
N GLU A 226 -27.09 5.56 -8.82
CA GLU A 226 -27.55 4.17 -8.90
C GLU A 226 -27.27 3.41 -7.60
N ASP A 227 -26.09 3.62 -6.99
CA ASP A 227 -25.70 3.00 -5.73
C ASP A 227 -26.28 3.67 -4.47
N LEU A 228 -26.77 4.90 -4.60
CA LEU A 228 -27.27 5.71 -3.49
C LEU A 228 -28.32 5.00 -2.60
N PRO A 229 -29.31 4.24 -3.13
CA PRO A 229 -30.27 3.52 -2.29
C PRO A 229 -29.62 2.54 -1.32
N ASN A 230 -28.49 1.91 -1.70
CA ASN A 230 -27.74 1.02 -0.82
C ASN A 230 -26.98 1.83 0.24
N ILE A 231 -26.37 2.96 -0.16
CA ILE A 231 -25.60 3.83 0.74
C ILE A 231 -26.49 4.44 1.82
N VAL A 232 -27.72 4.83 1.47
CA VAL A 232 -28.69 5.45 2.39
C VAL A 232 -29.05 4.55 3.57
N VAL A 233 -28.99 3.22 3.39
CA VAL A 233 -29.28 2.24 4.45
C VAL A 233 -28.33 2.42 5.64
N ASP A 234 -27.04 2.60 5.35
CA ASP A 234 -26.02 2.77 6.38
C ASP A 234 -25.80 4.25 6.74
N LEU A 235 -25.95 5.15 5.77
CA LEU A 235 -25.71 6.58 5.90
C LEU A 235 -26.95 7.38 5.46
N PRO A 236 -27.94 7.62 6.35
CA PRO A 236 -29.17 8.33 6.00
C PRO A 236 -28.96 9.81 5.64
N VAL A 237 -27.78 10.38 5.97
CA VAL A 237 -27.41 11.76 5.64
C VAL A 237 -26.82 11.88 4.21
N ALA A 238 -26.55 10.75 3.54
CA ALA A 238 -25.90 10.72 2.24
C ALA A 238 -26.60 11.59 1.17
N PRO A 239 -27.94 11.56 0.99
CA PRO A 239 -28.60 12.35 -0.06
C PRO A 239 -28.41 13.85 0.15
N LYS A 240 -28.35 14.29 1.41
CA LYS A 240 -28.11 15.68 1.74
C LYS A 240 -26.71 16.13 1.35
N ARG A 241 -25.70 15.36 1.73
CA ARG A 241 -24.29 15.67 1.41
C ARG A 241 -24.01 15.58 -0.09
N PHE A 242 -24.66 14.63 -0.79
CA PHE A 242 -24.59 14.54 -2.24
C PHE A 242 -25.24 15.78 -2.90
N GLY A 243 -26.41 16.22 -2.42
CA GLY A 243 -27.04 17.44 -2.93
C GLY A 243 -26.15 18.68 -2.78
N GLU A 244 -25.53 18.85 -1.62
CA GLU A 244 -24.54 19.93 -1.35
C GLU A 244 -23.35 19.85 -2.33
N PHE A 245 -22.84 18.65 -2.60
CA PHE A 245 -21.76 18.43 -3.56
C PHE A 245 -22.15 18.80 -5.00
N LEU A 246 -23.33 18.37 -5.46
CA LEU A 246 -23.84 18.71 -6.80
C LEU A 246 -24.13 20.20 -6.97
N ALA A 247 -24.58 20.88 -5.91
CA ALA A 247 -24.80 22.32 -5.94
C ALA A 247 -23.51 23.07 -6.31
N ILE A 248 -22.36 22.65 -5.78
CA ILE A 248 -21.05 23.22 -6.12
C ILE A 248 -20.71 22.96 -7.59
N LEU A 249 -20.89 21.72 -8.07
CA LEU A 249 -20.58 21.37 -9.46
C LEU A 249 -21.42 22.16 -10.47
N VAL A 250 -22.69 22.44 -10.17
CA VAL A 250 -23.56 23.25 -11.03
C VAL A 250 -23.22 24.73 -10.93
N THR A 251 -22.92 25.23 -9.73
CA THR A 251 -22.51 26.63 -9.53
C THR A 251 -21.22 26.95 -10.30
N ASP A 252 -20.27 26.03 -10.29
CA ASP A 252 -18.97 26.18 -10.97
C ASP A 252 -19.02 25.74 -12.46
N ASN A 253 -20.21 25.49 -13.02
CA ASN A 253 -20.45 25.08 -14.42
C ASN A 253 -19.72 23.80 -14.86
N VAL A 254 -19.40 22.90 -13.92
CA VAL A 254 -18.90 21.55 -14.25
C VAL A 254 -20.03 20.69 -14.78
N LEU A 255 -21.22 20.83 -14.21
CA LEU A 255 -22.45 20.20 -14.68
C LEU A 255 -23.46 21.28 -15.11
N PRO A 256 -24.21 21.07 -16.21
CA PRO A 256 -25.23 22.01 -16.63
C PRO A 256 -26.43 21.96 -15.69
N ALA A 257 -27.08 23.10 -15.46
CA ALA A 257 -28.29 23.16 -14.62
C ALA A 257 -29.43 22.26 -15.14
N SER A 258 -29.43 21.93 -16.44
CA SER A 258 -30.37 20.97 -17.04
C SER A 258 -30.20 19.54 -16.54
N TYR A 259 -29.04 19.19 -15.98
CA TYR A 259 -28.77 17.86 -15.44
C TYR A 259 -29.66 17.56 -14.22
N ILE A 260 -29.97 18.58 -13.42
CA ILE A 260 -30.74 18.47 -12.18
C ILE A 260 -32.24 18.69 -12.45
N SER A 261 -32.76 18.12 -13.55
CA SER A 261 -34.19 18.14 -13.83
C SER A 261 -34.98 17.30 -12.82
N PRO A 262 -36.26 17.62 -12.54
CA PRO A 262 -37.08 16.80 -11.65
C PRO A 262 -37.12 15.33 -12.10
N SER A 263 -36.90 14.42 -11.16
CA SER A 263 -36.87 12.98 -11.38
C SER A 263 -38.06 12.28 -10.72
N SER A 264 -38.47 11.13 -11.24
CA SER A 264 -39.54 10.32 -10.64
C SER A 264 -39.10 9.58 -9.39
N ASP A 265 -37.80 9.33 -9.24
CA ASP A 265 -37.26 8.53 -8.15
C ASP A 265 -37.10 9.39 -6.91
N GLU A 266 -37.75 9.00 -5.82
CA GLU A 266 -37.84 9.83 -4.61
C GLU A 266 -36.47 10.17 -4.02
N ILE A 267 -35.53 9.21 -3.98
CA ILE A 267 -34.19 9.41 -3.42
C ILE A 267 -33.37 10.35 -4.33
N ARG A 268 -33.44 10.15 -5.65
CA ARG A 268 -32.76 11.02 -6.62
C ARG A 268 -33.32 12.44 -6.57
N GLU A 269 -34.64 12.56 -6.46
CA GLU A 269 -35.31 13.85 -6.37
C GLU A 269 -34.95 14.59 -5.08
N GLN A 270 -34.75 13.89 -3.96
CA GLN A 270 -34.23 14.52 -2.74
C GLN A 270 -32.86 15.16 -2.96
N VAL A 271 -31.94 14.46 -3.63
CA VAL A 271 -30.60 15.00 -3.97
C VAL A 271 -30.74 16.21 -4.88
N PHE A 272 -31.53 16.08 -5.94
CA PHE A 272 -31.70 17.10 -6.97
C PHE A 272 -32.42 18.35 -6.44
N ALA A 273 -33.40 18.19 -5.57
CA ALA A 273 -34.06 19.31 -4.91
C ALA A 273 -33.09 20.12 -4.04
N LEU A 274 -32.19 19.44 -3.32
CA LEU A 274 -31.17 20.10 -2.51
C LEU A 274 -30.09 20.78 -3.35
N ALA A 275 -29.75 20.23 -4.51
CA ALA A 275 -28.75 20.83 -5.38
C ALA A 275 -29.27 22.07 -6.13
N ARG A 276 -30.60 22.26 -6.23
CA ARG A 276 -31.25 23.44 -6.82
C ARG A 276 -31.49 24.58 -5.81
N GLY A 277 -31.49 24.29 -4.51
CA GLY A 277 -31.90 25.21 -3.44
C GLY A 277 -30.72 25.83 -2.72
#